data_AF-A0ABD5EF56-F1
#
_entry.id   AF-A0ABD5EF56-F1
#
_cell.length_a   1.000
_cell.length_b   1.000
_cell.length_c   1.000
_cell.angle_alpha   90.00
_cell.angle_beta   90.00
_cell.angle_gamma   90.00
#
_symmetry.space_group_name_H-M   'P 1'
#
loop_
_entity.id
_entity.type
_entity.pdbx_description
1 polymer ?
#
loop_
_entity_poly.entity_id
_entity_poly.type
_entity_poly.pdbx_seq_one_letter_code
_entity_poly.pdbx_strand_id
1 'polypeptide(L)'
;MLLDTASLYFRASFGVPDSVRAPDGTPVNAARGLLDFLARLVQDHRPDDLVACWDNDWRPQWRVDLIPTYKAHRVAEETPAGQTDEEEIPDTLSPQVPIIEDVLAALGIARIGVTPY
;
A
#
# COMPACT_ATOMS: atom_id res chain seq x y z
N MET A 1 16.35 -3.20 5.48
CA MET A 1 15.08 -3.93 5.39
C MET A 1 14.19 -3.25 4.36
N LEU A 2 13.72 -3.99 3.36
CA LEU A 2 12.85 -3.45 2.32
C LEU A 2 11.45 -4.05 2.50
N LEU A 3 10.46 -3.19 2.63
CA LEU A 3 9.07 -3.58 2.87
C LEU A 3 8.28 -3.43 1.59
N ASP A 4 7.67 -4.51 1.10
CA ASP A 4 6.58 -4.43 0.14
C ASP A 4 5.35 -3.86 0.86
N THR A 5 5.20 -2.54 0.81
CA THR A 5 4.25 -1.81 1.66
C THR A 5 2.81 -2.14 1.30
N ALA A 6 2.52 -2.30 0.00
CA ALA A 6 1.21 -2.74 -0.48
C ALA A 6 0.85 -4.10 0.08
N SER A 7 1.74 -5.08 -0.07
CA SER A 7 1.51 -6.42 0.46
C SER A 7 1.22 -6.41 1.98
N LEU A 8 1.88 -5.54 2.74
CA LEU A 8 1.68 -5.43 4.19
C LEU A 8 0.36 -4.75 4.57
N TYR A 9 -0.01 -3.61 3.97
CA TYR A 9 -1.26 -2.96 4.32
C TYR A 9 -2.49 -3.75 3.84
N PHE A 10 -2.39 -4.48 2.72
CA PHE A 10 -3.47 -5.39 2.29
C PHE A 10 -3.63 -6.53 3.30
N ARG A 11 -2.53 -7.15 3.75
CA ARG A 11 -2.57 -8.17 4.81
C ARG A 11 -3.18 -7.62 6.10
N ALA A 12 -2.83 -6.40 6.49
CA ALA A 12 -3.40 -5.75 7.66
C ALA A 12 -4.91 -5.51 7.50
N SER A 13 -5.35 -5.04 6.32
CA SER A 13 -6.76 -4.78 6.03
C SER A 13 -7.64 -6.03 6.18
N PHE A 14 -7.15 -7.19 5.70
CA PHE A 14 -7.86 -8.46 5.85
C PHE A 14 -7.63 -9.16 7.21
N GLY A 15 -6.53 -8.87 7.89
CA GLY A 15 -6.14 -9.52 9.14
C GLY A 15 -6.63 -8.82 10.41
N VAL A 16 -6.98 -7.54 10.32
CA VAL A 16 -7.42 -6.71 11.44
C VAL A 16 -8.88 -6.27 11.21
N PRO A 17 -9.80 -6.43 12.18
CA PRO A 17 -11.19 -6.01 12.04
C PRO A 17 -11.33 -4.52 11.70
N ASP A 18 -12.25 -4.19 10.79
CA ASP A 18 -12.58 -2.81 10.38
C ASP A 18 -13.34 -2.01 11.46
N SER A 19 -13.68 -2.65 12.58
CA SER A 19 -14.16 -1.99 13.79
C SER A 19 -13.09 -1.12 14.45
N VAL A 20 -11.82 -1.26 14.06
CA VAL A 20 -10.74 -0.35 14.46
C VAL A 20 -10.88 0.95 13.66
N ARG A 21 -11.39 2.00 14.31
CA ARG A 21 -11.75 3.27 13.68
C ARG A 21 -11.07 4.46 14.34
N ALA A 22 -10.80 5.49 13.55
CA ALA A 22 -10.41 6.81 14.02
C ALA A 22 -11.59 7.53 14.70
N PRO A 23 -11.35 8.64 15.44
CA PRO A 23 -12.40 9.39 16.13
C PRO A 23 -13.53 9.91 15.22
N ASP A 24 -13.25 10.12 13.94
CA ASP A 24 -14.21 10.55 12.91
C ASP A 24 -15.01 9.36 12.30
N GLY A 25 -14.71 8.13 12.71
CA GLY A 25 -15.36 6.90 12.24
C GLY A 25 -14.65 6.21 11.06
N THR A 26 -13.60 6.81 10.49
CA THR A 26 -12.83 6.24 9.38
C THR A 26 -12.17 4.92 9.81
N PRO A 27 -12.31 3.81 9.08
CA PRO A 27 -11.53 2.59 9.34
C PRO A 27 -10.02 2.88 9.28
N VAL A 28 -9.26 2.39 10.25
CA VAL A 28 -7.79 2.56 10.32
C VAL A 28 -7.08 1.23 10.62
N ASN A 29 -7.76 0.11 10.36
CA ASN A 29 -7.28 -1.25 10.63
C ASN A 29 -6.04 -1.61 9.81
N ALA A 30 -5.95 -1.20 8.54
CA ALA A 30 -4.80 -1.42 7.68
C ALA A 30 -3.59 -0.60 8.14
N ALA A 31 -3.80 0.68 8.45
CA ALA A 31 -2.75 1.57 8.96
C ALA A 31 -2.18 1.06 10.30
N ARG A 32 -3.06 0.68 11.24
CA ARG A 32 -2.66 0.09 12.51
C ARG A 32 -1.87 -1.21 12.32
N GLY A 33 -2.42 -2.15 11.54
CA GLY A 33 -1.78 -3.44 11.35
C GLY A 33 -0.43 -3.34 10.63
N LEU A 34 -0.28 -2.40 9.69
CA LEU A 34 1.02 -2.08 9.08
C LEU A 34 2.02 -1.64 10.17
N LEU A 35 1.67 -0.68 11.02
CA LEU A 35 2.55 -0.22 12.09
C LEU A 35 2.91 -1.34 13.08
N ASP A 36 1.96 -2.21 13.41
CA ASP A 36 2.20 -3.37 14.27
C ASP A 36 3.20 -4.35 13.61
N PHE A 37 3.08 -4.60 12.30
CA PHE A 37 4.06 -5.39 11.55
C PHE A 37 5.44 -4.73 11.53
N LEU A 38 5.51 -3.42 11.26
CA LEU A 38 6.77 -2.67 11.26
C LEU A 38 7.45 -2.74 12.64
N ALA A 39 6.72 -2.48 13.71
CA ALA A 39 7.24 -2.54 15.08
C ALA A 39 7.82 -3.91 15.40
N ARG A 40 7.11 -4.98 15.04
CA ARG A 40 7.57 -6.35 15.22
C ARG A 40 8.82 -6.67 14.38
N LEU A 41 8.80 -6.34 13.08
CA LEU A 41 9.93 -6.59 12.18
C LEU A 41 11.20 -5.85 12.62
N VAL A 42 11.07 -4.60 13.08
CA VAL A 42 12.18 -3.81 13.61
C VAL A 42 12.74 -4.44 14.89
N GLN A 43 11.88 -4.89 15.82
CA GLN A 43 12.33 -5.55 17.06
C GLN A 43 13.04 -6.88 16.78
N ASP A 44 12.47 -7.70 15.90
CA ASP A 44 12.95 -9.06 15.61
C ASP A 44 14.26 -9.04 14.82
N HIS A 45 14.38 -8.14 13.84
CA HIS A 45 15.50 -8.14 12.90
C HIS A 45 16.52 -7.02 13.12
N ARG A 46 16.19 -5.98 13.89
CA ARG A 46 17.05 -4.82 14.21
C ARG A 46 17.82 -4.28 12.98
N PRO A 47 17.11 -3.95 11.88
CA PRO A 47 17.79 -3.48 10.69
C PRO A 47 18.41 -2.10 10.92
N ASP A 48 19.59 -1.85 10.34
CA ASP A 48 20.21 -0.52 10.34
C ASP A 48 19.42 0.47 9.46
N ASP A 49 18.90 -0.01 8.33
CA ASP A 49 18.11 0.77 7.37
C ASP A 49 16.73 0.14 7.14
N LEU A 50 15.70 0.97 6.93
CA LEU A 50 14.34 0.52 6.60
C LEU A 50 13.74 1.41 5.51
N VAL A 51 13.13 0.78 4.50
CA VAL A 51 12.44 1.46 3.40
C VAL A 51 11.08 0.84 3.17
N ALA A 52 10.05 1.69 3.08
CA ALA A 52 8.73 1.35 2.56
C ALA A 52 8.77 1.45 1.02
N CYS A 53 8.87 0.31 0.34
CA CYS A 53 8.79 0.25 -1.11
C CYS A 53 7.34 0.50 -1.55
N TRP A 54 7.17 1.36 -2.54
CA TRP A 54 5.87 1.87 -2.98
C TRP A 54 5.66 1.60 -4.46
N ASP A 55 4.47 1.12 -4.81
CA ASP A 55 4.02 1.03 -6.19
C ASP A 55 3.57 2.42 -6.64
N ASN A 56 4.38 3.11 -7.44
CA ASN A 56 3.93 4.36 -8.07
C ASN A 56 2.95 4.05 -9.21
N ASP A 57 3.13 2.88 -9.84
CA ASP A 57 2.21 2.31 -10.80
C ASP A 57 2.06 0.80 -10.55
N TRP A 58 0.97 0.40 -9.89
CA TRP A 58 0.73 -1.01 -9.53
C TRP A 58 0.53 -1.91 -10.76
N ARG A 59 0.15 -1.32 -11.92
CA ARG A 59 -0.10 -2.01 -13.18
C ARG A 59 0.54 -1.24 -14.35
N PRO A 60 1.88 -1.24 -14.48
CA PRO A 60 2.54 -0.44 -15.49
C PRO A 60 2.14 -0.80 -16.90
N GLN A 61 1.81 0.22 -17.70
CA GLN A 61 1.34 0.04 -19.07
C GLN A 61 2.31 -0.80 -19.91
N TRP A 62 3.62 -0.64 -19.72
CA TRP A 62 4.61 -1.43 -20.47
C TRP A 62 4.49 -2.95 -20.21
N ARG A 63 3.99 -3.39 -19.04
CA ARG A 63 3.70 -4.81 -18.79
C ARG A 63 2.43 -5.25 -19.50
N VAL A 64 1.41 -4.38 -19.52
CA VAL A 64 0.14 -4.61 -20.20
C VAL A 64 0.34 -4.70 -21.72
N ASP A 65 1.20 -3.86 -22.29
CA ASP A 65 1.55 -3.87 -23.72
C ASP A 65 2.19 -5.20 -24.15
N LEU A 66 2.97 -5.82 -23.26
CA LEU A 66 3.59 -7.14 -23.49
C LEU A 66 2.61 -8.28 -23.26
N ILE A 67 1.78 -8.18 -22.22
CA ILE A 67 0.83 -9.21 -21.79
C ILE A 67 -0.48 -8.51 -21.43
N PRO A 68 -1.45 -8.40 -22.38
CA PRO A 68 -2.68 -7.64 -22.16
C PRO A 68 -3.51 -8.11 -20.96
N THR A 69 -3.41 -9.39 -20.59
CA THR A 69 -4.12 -9.98 -19.46
C THR A 69 -3.45 -9.75 -18.10
N TYR A 70 -2.27 -9.13 -18.07
CA TYR A 70 -1.54 -8.89 -16.82
C TYR A 70 -2.38 -8.04 -15.87
N LYS A 71 -2.72 -8.62 -14.71
CA LYS A 71 -3.56 -8.02 -13.65
C LYS A 71 -4.93 -7.48 -14.09
N ALA A 72 -5.41 -7.81 -15.30
CA ALA A 72 -6.66 -7.26 -15.83
C ALA A 72 -7.89 -7.57 -14.94
N HIS A 73 -7.87 -8.69 -14.21
CA HIS A 73 -8.92 -9.08 -13.27
C HIS A 73 -8.96 -8.29 -11.95
N ARG A 74 -8.05 -7.33 -11.74
CA ARG A 74 -7.98 -6.44 -10.57
C ARG A 74 -8.26 -4.98 -10.93
N VAL A 75 -8.56 -4.69 -12.20
CA VAL A 75 -8.81 -3.31 -12.65
C VAL A 75 -10.26 -2.96 -12.37
N ALA A 76 -10.50 -1.89 -11.62
CA ALA A 76 -11.82 -1.31 -11.44
C ALA A 76 -12.17 -0.38 -12.63
N GLU A 77 -11.23 0.50 -12.98
CA GLU A 77 -11.38 1.44 -14.11
C GLU A 77 -10.03 1.61 -14.83
N GLU A 78 -10.04 1.52 -16.16
CA GLU A 78 -8.86 1.86 -16.98
C GLU A 78 -8.74 3.38 -17.10
N THR A 79 -7.53 3.91 -16.90
CA THR A 79 -7.30 5.36 -16.98
C THR A 79 -6.62 5.76 -18.31
N PRO A 80 -6.65 7.04 -18.70
CA PRO A 80 -5.98 7.50 -19.90
C PRO A 80 -4.47 7.21 -19.90
N ALA A 81 -3.89 7.04 -21.09
CA ALA A 81 -2.47 6.77 -21.26
C ALA A 81 -1.58 7.76 -20.48
N GLY A 82 -0.71 7.22 -19.60
CA GLY A 82 0.17 8.00 -18.72
C GLY A 82 -0.37 8.23 -17.31
N GLN A 83 -1.55 7.69 -16.98
CA GLN A 83 -2.06 7.57 -15.62
C GLN A 83 -2.07 6.09 -15.19
N THR A 84 -2.07 5.87 -13.88
CA THR A 84 -2.15 4.54 -13.27
C THR A 84 -3.61 4.09 -13.27
N ASP A 85 -3.91 2.87 -13.73
CA ASP A 85 -5.25 2.29 -13.66
C ASP A 85 -5.80 2.29 -12.23
N GLU A 86 -7.11 2.38 -12.07
CA GLU A 86 -7.73 2.22 -10.76
C GLU A 86 -7.81 0.72 -10.40
N GLU A 87 -7.24 0.37 -9.26
CA GLU A 87 -7.30 -1.00 -8.74
C GLU A 87 -8.63 -1.24 -8.02
N GLU A 88 -9.23 -2.41 -8.22
CA GLU A 88 -10.32 -2.90 -7.38
C GLU A 88 -9.79 -3.21 -5.97
N ILE A 89 -10.05 -2.28 -5.06
CA ILE A 89 -9.67 -2.36 -3.65
C ILE A 89 -10.91 -2.19 -2.76
N PRO A 90 -10.96 -2.80 -1.57
CA PRO A 90 -12.10 -2.61 -0.66
C PRO A 90 -12.30 -1.13 -0.31
N ASP A 91 -13.54 -0.65 -0.32
CA ASP A 91 -13.90 0.75 0.02
C ASP A 91 -13.36 1.21 1.39
N THR A 92 -13.14 0.27 2.30
CA THR A 92 -12.58 0.55 3.63
C THR A 92 -11.07 0.74 3.63
N LEU A 93 -10.37 0.28 2.59
CA LEU A 93 -8.91 0.37 2.45
C LEU A 93 -8.46 1.64 1.72
N SER A 94 -9.13 2.03 0.64
CA SER A 94 -8.76 3.21 -0.17
C SER A 94 -8.53 4.47 0.68
N PRO A 95 -9.40 4.80 1.66
CA PRO A 95 -9.21 5.98 2.53
C PRO A 95 -7.99 5.88 3.45
N GLN A 96 -7.46 4.68 3.68
CA GLN A 96 -6.31 4.45 4.57
C GLN A 96 -4.97 4.60 3.87
N VAL A 97 -4.90 4.52 2.54
CA VAL A 97 -3.64 4.65 1.80
C VAL A 97 -2.99 6.02 2.03
N PRO A 98 -3.71 7.16 1.91
CA PRO A 98 -3.15 8.47 2.25
C PRO A 98 -2.73 8.59 3.72
N ILE A 99 -3.50 7.98 4.64
CA ILE A 99 -3.17 7.96 6.08
C ILE A 99 -1.85 7.21 6.30
N ILE A 100 -1.63 6.10 5.61
CA ILE A 100 -0.38 5.33 5.67
C ILE A 100 0.79 6.18 5.16
N GLU A 101 0.63 6.90 4.05
CA GLU A 101 1.66 7.80 3.55
C GLU A 101 2.03 8.88 4.57
N ASP A 102 1.03 9.55 5.13
CA ASP A 102 1.22 10.61 6.13
C ASP A 102 1.93 10.10 7.39
N VAL A 103 1.55 8.91 7.87
CA VAL A 103 2.17 8.29 9.05
C VAL A 103 3.61 7.88 8.79
N LEU A 104 3.90 7.25 7.64
CA LEU A 104 5.26 6.88 7.27
C LEU A 104 6.15 8.13 7.18
N ALA A 105 5.64 9.21 6.59
CA ALA A 105 6.33 10.50 6.52
C ALA A 105 6.56 11.09 7.91
N ALA A 106 5.55 11.08 8.79
CA ALA A 106 5.65 11.60 10.15
C ALA A 106 6.67 10.83 11.01
N LEU A 107 6.81 9.52 10.77
CA LEU A 107 7.81 8.67 11.43
C LEU A 107 9.22 8.82 10.83
N GLY A 108 9.37 9.57 9.74
CA GLY A 108 10.64 9.69 9.02
C GLY A 108 11.06 8.41 8.29
N ILE A 109 10.12 7.51 7.99
CA ILE A 109 10.39 6.28 7.26
C ILE A 109 10.49 6.61 5.77
N ALA A 110 11.61 6.22 5.15
CA ALA A 110 11.82 6.42 3.72
C ALA A 110 10.77 5.64 2.92
N ARG A 111 9.96 6.36 2.13
CA ARG A 111 9.03 5.80 1.14
C ARG A 111 9.62 5.96 -0.26
N ILE A 112 9.88 4.87 -0.96
CA ILE A 112 10.55 4.89 -2.26
C ILE A 112 9.73 4.11 -3.29
N GLY A 113 9.33 4.80 -4.35
CA GLY A 113 8.78 4.25 -5.58
C GLY A 113 9.47 4.87 -6.79
N VAL A 114 9.39 4.23 -7.95
CA VAL A 114 10.03 4.69 -9.19
C VAL A 114 8.94 4.81 -10.24
N THR A 115 8.79 5.94 -10.92
CA THR A 115 7.84 6.01 -12.05
C THR A 115 8.49 5.45 -13.33
N PRO A 116 7.82 4.58 -14.12
CA PRO A 116 6.45 4.07 -13.98
C PRO A 116 6.41 2.61 -13.45
N TYR A 117 6.85 2.38 -12.21
CA TYR A 117 6.98 1.06 -11.57
C TYR A 117 6.22 0.97 -10.26
#